data_AF-A0A6L9ZKH1-F1
#
_entry.id   AF-A0A6L9ZKH1-F1
#
_cell.length_a   1.000
_cell.length_b   1.000
_cell.length_c   1.000
_cell.angle_alpha   90.00
_cell.angle_beta   90.00
_cell.angle_gamma   90.00
#
_symmetry.space_group_name_H-M   'P 1'
#
loop_
_entity.id
_entity.type
_entity.pdbx_description
1 polymer ?
#
loop_
_entity_poly.entity_id
_entity_poly.type
_entity_poly.pdbx_seq_one_letter_code
_entity_poly.pdbx_strand_id
1 'polypeptide(L)' 'MAGKPKYKSPKKRTNLSLTPETLERMDQIAEALNISRSELVEKWTRAWEQMDSLGLLGESLACSEK' A
#
# COMPACT_ATOMS: atom_id res chain seq x y z
N MET A 1 -21.67 -15.63 -17.05
CA MET A 1 -20.53 -16.08 -16.21
C MET A 1 -20.11 -14.93 -15.32
N ALA A 2 -20.46 -14.98 -14.03
CA ALA A 2 -20.07 -13.93 -13.08
C ALA A 2 -18.59 -14.08 -12.75
N GLY A 3 -17.78 -13.10 -13.16
CA GLY A 3 -16.35 -13.07 -12.85
C GLY A 3 -16.11 -13.08 -11.35
N LYS A 4 -15.10 -13.85 -10.91
CA LYS A 4 -14.72 -13.96 -9.50
C LYS A 4 -14.57 -12.56 -8.88
N PRO A 5 -15.07 -12.32 -7.65
CA PRO A 5 -14.94 -11.02 -7.02
C PRO A 5 -13.45 -10.69 -6.84
N LYS A 6 -13.01 -9.55 -7.40
CA LYS A 6 -11.62 -9.04 -7.26
C LYS A 6 -11.21 -8.77 -5.81
N TYR A 7 -12.16 -8.78 -4.87
CA TYR A 7 -11.95 -8.42 -3.47
C TYR A 7 -12.69 -9.39 -2.55
N LYS A 8 -12.04 -9.77 -1.43
CA LYS A 8 -12.65 -10.62 -0.38
C LYS A 8 -13.70 -9.86 0.44
N SER A 9 -13.65 -8.53 0.44
CA SER A 9 -14.54 -7.63 1.19
C SER A 9 -15.14 -6.57 0.27
N PRO A 10 -16.33 -6.02 0.59
CA PRO A 10 -16.93 -4.96 -0.20
C PRO A 10 -16.05 -3.70 -0.19
N LYS A 11 -15.85 -3.09 -1.38
CA LYS A 11 -15.09 -1.84 -1.52
C LYS A 11 -15.84 -0.72 -0.79
N LYS A 12 -15.14 -0.02 0.11
CA LYS A 12 -15.66 1.17 0.79
C LYS A 12 -14.94 2.42 0.28
N ARG A 13 -15.68 3.52 0.12
CA ARG A 13 -15.11 4.83 -0.19
C ARG A 13 -14.88 5.58 1.10
N THR A 14 -13.68 6.10 1.29
CA THR A 14 -13.31 7.01 2.37
C THR A 14 -12.76 8.30 1.79
N ASN A 15 -12.92 9.41 2.50
CA ASN A 15 -12.30 10.69 2.16
C ASN A 15 -11.23 10.97 3.21
N LEU A 16 -10.00 11.21 2.77
CA LEU A 16 -8.87 11.52 3.64
C LEU A 16 -8.44 12.96 3.38
N SER A 17 -8.24 13.72 4.45
CA SER A 17 -7.64 15.04 4.39
C SER A 17 -6.13 14.90 4.61
N LEU A 18 -5.33 15.38 3.66
CA LEU A 18 -3.88 15.33 3.69
C LEU A 18 -3.32 16.73 3.46
N THR A 19 -2.05 16.95 3.83
CA THR A 19 -1.39 18.21 3.51
C THR A 19 -1.19 18.34 1.99
N PRO A 20 -1.17 19.57 1.44
CA PRO A 20 -0.97 19.79 0.01
C PRO A 20 0.32 19.15 -0.52
N GLU A 21 1.42 19.25 0.23
CA GLU A 21 2.71 18.63 -0.10
C GLU A 21 2.59 17.09 -0.22
N THR A 22 1.88 16.46 0.71
CA THR A 22 1.69 15.00 0.68
C THR A 22 0.84 14.58 -0.52
N LEU A 23 -0.20 15.34 -0.84
CA LEU A 23 -1.03 15.08 -2.02
C LEU A 23 -0.22 15.15 -3.31
N GLU A 24 0.61 16.19 -3.46
CA GLU A 24 1.46 16.36 -4.64
C GLU A 24 2.43 15.19 -4.81
N ARG A 25 3.10 14.77 -3.73
CA ARG A 25 3.98 13.59 -3.76
C ARG A 25 3.24 12.32 -4.13
N MET A 26 2.04 12.12 -3.59
CA MET A 26 1.21 10.95 -3.94
C MET A 26 0.79 10.96 -5.41
N ASP A 27 0.45 12.12 -5.96
CA ASP A 27 0.10 12.28 -7.37
C ASP A 27 1.32 11.98 -8.27
N GLN A 28 2.51 12.48 -7.94
CA GLN A 28 3.75 12.17 -8.66
C GLN A 28 4.08 10.67 -8.67
N ILE A 29 3.94 10.00 -7.51
CA ILE A 29 4.19 8.55 -7.40
C ILE A 29 3.14 7.77 -8.21
N ALA A 30 1.87 8.18 -8.13
CA ALA A 30 0.80 7.56 -8.88
C ALA A 30 1.02 7.69 -10.40
N GLU A 31 1.45 8.86 -10.86
CA GLU A 31 1.79 9.12 -12.26
C GLU A 31 2.99 8.28 -12.72
N ALA A 32 4.07 8.23 -11.95
CA ALA A 32 5.27 7.45 -12.27
C ALA A 32 4.97 5.94 -12.40
N LEU A 33 4.00 5.44 -11.64
CA LEU A 33 3.55 4.05 -11.68
C LEU A 33 2.39 3.80 -12.65
N ASN A 34 1.87 4.86 -13.29
CA ASN A 34 0.70 4.85 -14.15
C ASN A 34 -0.53 4.18 -13.49
N ILE A 35 -0.77 4.49 -12.21
CA ILE A 35 -1.90 3.98 -11.42
C ILE A 35 -2.70 5.12 -10.80
N SER A 36 -3.91 4.83 -10.32
CA SER A 36 -4.68 5.80 -9.55
C SER A 36 -4.13 5.98 -8.12
N ARG A 37 -4.30 7.16 -7.53
CA ARG A 37 -4.00 7.39 -6.10
C ARG A 37 -4.67 6.38 -5.17
N SER A 38 -5.92 6.01 -5.45
CA SER A 38 -6.61 5.00 -4.64
C SER A 38 -5.96 3.63 -4.76
N GLU A 39 -5.51 3.25 -5.96
CA GLU A 39 -4.77 2.00 -6.17
C GLU A 39 -3.39 2.03 -5.50
N LEU A 40 -2.71 3.17 -5.50
CA LEU A 40 -1.46 3.38 -4.78
C LEU A 40 -1.66 3.12 -3.27
N VAL A 41 -2.70 3.70 -2.67
CA VAL A 41 -3.04 3.46 -1.26
C VAL A 41 -3.38 1.99 -1.01
N GLU A 42 -4.20 1.36 -1.86
CA GLU A 42 -4.53 -0.07 -1.73
C GLU A 42 -3.28 -0.96 -1.78
N LYS A 43 -2.32 -0.68 -2.68
CA LYS A 43 -1.06 -1.42 -2.79
C LYS A 43 -0.15 -1.18 -1.59
N TRP A 44 -0.02 0.08 -1.15
CA TRP A 44 0.78 0.44 0.02
C TRP A 44 0.28 -0.25 1.28
N THR A 45 -1.05 -0.24 1.50
CA THR A 45 -1.64 -0.86 2.69
C THR A 45 -1.41 -2.38 2.70
N ARG A 46 -1.54 -3.04 1.54
CA ARG A 46 -1.24 -4.47 1.41
C ARG A 46 0.25 -4.80 1.59
N ALA A 47 1.14 -3.92 1.14
CA ALA A 47 2.58 -4.08 1.33
C ALA A 47 2.95 -3.89 2.81
N TRP A 48 2.31 -2.94 3.49
CA TRP A 48 2.47 -2.71 4.91
C TRP A 48 2.03 -3.93 5.74
N GLU A 49 0.86 -4.50 5.46
CA GLU A 49 0.41 -5.75 6.11
C GLU A 49 1.39 -6.91 5.88
N GLN A 50 1.97 -7.01 4.67
CA GLN A 50 2.98 -8.03 4.38
C GLN A 50 4.30 -7.76 5.12
N MET A 51 4.73 -6.51 5.23
CA MET A 51 5.93 -6.13 5.99
C MET A 51 5.75 -6.37 7.50
N ASP A 52 4.57 -6.08 8.05
CA ASP A 52 4.24 -6.36 9.45
C ASP A 52 4.15 -7.88 9.72
N SER A 53 3.58 -8.63 8.78
CA SER A 53 3.64 -10.11 8.81
C SER A 53 5.06 -10.66 8.63
N LEU A 54 5.95 -9.86 8.06
CA LEU A 54 7.40 -10.06 7.96
C LEU A 54 8.15 -9.37 9.12
N GLY A 55 7.55 -9.29 10.31
CA GLY A 55 8.23 -9.06 11.59
C GLY A 55 9.30 -10.11 11.93
N LEU A 56 10.05 -10.57 10.93
CA LEU A 56 11.04 -11.63 10.92
C LEU A 56 12.22 -11.31 9.97
N LEU A 57 12.15 -10.24 9.17
CA LEU A 57 13.30 -9.78 8.37
C LEU A 57 14.15 -8.71 9.07
N GLY A 58 13.61 -8.03 10.09
CA GLY A 58 14.39 -7.16 10.97
C GLY A 58 15.31 -7.96 11.90
N GLU A 59 14.81 -9.08 12.44
CA GLU A 59 15.59 -9.95 13.33
C GLU A 59 16.55 -10.89 12.58
N SER A 60 16.20 -11.37 11.37
CA SER A 60 17.13 -12.19 10.56
C SER A 60 18.28 -11.40 9.92
N LEU A 61 18.13 -10.08 9.73
CA LEU A 61 19.24 -9.22 9.29
C LEU A 61 20.00 -8.59 10.47
N ALA A 62 19.46 -8.62 11.69
CA ALA A 62 20.13 -8.15 12.91
C ALA A 62 21.02 -9.22 13.59
N CYS A 63 20.92 -10.50 13.21
CA CYS A 63 21.79 -11.57 13.69
C CYS A 63 22.85 -11.97 12.65
N SER A 64 23.61 -10.99 12.15
CA SER A 64 24.92 -11.25 11.54
C SER A 64 25.87 -10.09 11.82
N GLU A 65 25.93 -9.63 13.06
CA GLU A 65 27.13 -8.99 13.59
C GLU A 65 27.78 -9.96 14.58
N LYS A 66 29.06 -10.19 14.33
CA LYS A 66 29.95 -11.13 15.01
C LYS A 66 30.70 -10.40 16.10
#